data_AF-A0A154P2K4-F1
#
_entry.id   AF-A0A154P2K4-F1
#
_cell.length_a   1.000
_cell.length_b   1.000
_cell.length_c   1.000
_cell.angle_alpha   90.00
_cell.angle_beta   90.00
_cell.angle_gamma   90.00
#
_symmetry.space_group_name_H-M   'P 1'
#
loop_
_entity.id
_entity.type
_entity.pdbx_description
1 polymer ?
#
loop_
_entity_poly.entity_id
_entity_poly.type
_entity_poly.pdbx_seq_one_letter_code
_entity_poly.pdbx_strand_id
1 'polypeptide(L)'
;LIFGLGTPLQLDRESVIVGYFAKITYTMPSNASDFTEPGVFYSRTENSRWSIYRILEKAVGLYGFEGKACLMKSICEAASAPFDDKLGLLGQLLQVLFKPSSTVEEYEEYGDREYRAAEHLGEQVSSGESCHALYPECPRSLLDVFSTVIS
;
A
#
# COMPACT_ATOMS: atom_id res chain seq x y z
N LEU A 1 20.19 4.04 9.86
CA LEU A 1 20.14 4.64 8.51
C LEU A 1 19.12 5.78 8.53
N ILE A 2 19.39 6.90 7.85
CA ILE A 2 18.52 8.09 7.86
C ILE A 2 18.09 8.38 6.42
N PHE A 3 16.79 8.49 6.20
CA PHE A 3 16.21 8.94 4.94
C PHE A 3 15.54 10.30 5.15
N GLY A 4 15.71 11.20 4.20
CA GLY A 4 15.08 12.51 4.19
C GLY A 4 14.41 12.77 2.84
N LEU A 5 13.18 13.27 2.87
CA LEU A 5 12.44 13.71 1.68
C LEU A 5 12.11 15.19 1.85
N GLY A 6 12.49 16.01 0.87
CA GLY A 6 12.16 17.43 0.83
C GLY A 6 11.29 17.73 -0.38
N THR A 7 10.11 18.32 -0.15
CA THR A 7 9.22 18.77 -1.23
C THR A 7 9.14 20.30 -1.21
N PRO A 8 9.41 20.99 -2.32
CA PRO A 8 9.24 22.43 -2.41
C PRO A 8 7.74 22.77 -2.42
N LEU A 9 7.34 23.65 -1.51
CA LEU A 9 6.01 24.27 -1.49
C LEU A 9 6.13 25.66 -2.12
N GLN A 10 5.46 25.84 -3.26
CA GLN A 10 5.34 27.14 -3.91
C GLN A 10 4.24 27.95 -3.22
N LEU A 11 4.65 28.97 -2.48
CA LEU A 11 3.77 29.99 -1.91
C LEU A 11 3.86 31.26 -2.76
N ASP A 12 2.81 32.09 -2.78
CA ASP A 12 2.64 33.24 -3.70
C ASP A 12 3.77 34.29 -3.69
N ARG A 13 4.70 34.26 -2.72
CA ARG A 13 5.82 35.20 -2.63
C ARG A 13 7.17 34.60 -2.25
N GLU A 14 7.23 33.36 -1.77
CA GLU A 14 8.47 32.73 -1.27
C GLU A 14 8.46 31.22 -1.52
N SER A 15 9.65 30.67 -1.79
CA SER A 15 9.86 29.22 -1.87
C SER A 15 10.14 28.67 -0.47
N VAL A 16 9.27 27.82 0.05
CA VAL A 16 9.46 27.14 1.34
C VAL A 16 9.65 25.65 1.08
N ILE A 17 10.66 25.03 1.68
CA ILE A 17 10.89 23.58 1.55
C ILE A 17 10.38 22.89 2.80
N VAL A 18 9.45 21.94 2.63
CA VAL A 18 8.99 21.08 3.74
C VAL A 18 9.76 19.77 3.67
N GLY A 19 10.39 19.42 4.80
CA GLY A 19 11.21 18.23 4.94
C GLY A 19 10.58 17.20 5.88
N TYR A 20 10.60 15.94 5.48
CA TYR A 20 10.28 14.79 6.31
C TYR A 20 11.56 13.96 6.52
N PHE A 21 11.80 13.54 7.76
CA PHE A 21 12.96 12.72 8.11
C PHE A 21 12.52 11.44 8.81
N ALA A 22 13.02 10.31 8.34
CA ALA A 22 12.83 9.00 8.94
C ALA A 22 14.17 8.45 9.41
N LYS A 23 14.27 8.10 10.68
CA LYS A 23 15.44 7.43 11.27
C LYS A 23 15.11 5.97 11.53
N ILE A 24 15.77 5.09 10.77
CA ILE A 24 15.72 3.66 11.00
C ILE A 24 16.90 3.28 11.89
N THR A 25 16.59 2.86 13.10
CA THR A 25 17.59 2.42 14.08
C THR A 25 17.57 0.89 14.09
N TYR A 26 18.69 0.25 13.73
CA TYR A 26 18.79 -1.20 13.80
C TYR A 26 19.01 -1.59 15.27
N THR A 27 17.96 -2.10 15.91
CA THR A 27 18.09 -2.68 17.25
C THR A 27 18.82 -4.01 17.12
N MET A 28 19.96 -4.18 17.80
CA MET A 28 20.56 -5.51 17.89
C MET A 28 19.56 -6.47 18.53
N PRO A 29 19.34 -7.65 17.94
CA PRO A 29 18.48 -8.65 18.55
C PRO A 29 19.09 -9.10 19.87
N SER A 30 18.24 -9.28 20.88
CA SER A 30 18.65 -9.67 22.23
C SER A 30 19.00 -11.14 22.35
N ASN A 31 18.78 -11.95 21.31
CA ASN A 31 18.98 -13.40 21.29
C ASN A 31 19.69 -13.87 20.02
N ALA A 32 20.62 -14.82 20.18
CA ALA A 32 21.37 -15.42 19.08
C ALA A 32 20.51 -16.32 18.17
N SER A 33 19.39 -16.85 18.71
CA SER A 33 18.42 -17.69 18.01
C SER A 33 17.86 -17.02 16.75
N ASP A 34 17.76 -15.68 16.74
CA ASP A 34 17.27 -14.92 15.59
C ASP A 34 18.16 -15.07 14.33
N PHE A 35 19.43 -15.46 14.49
CA PHE A 35 20.35 -15.69 13.37
C PHE A 35 20.62 -17.17 13.10
N THR A 36 20.56 -18.03 14.11
CA THR A 36 20.91 -19.46 13.98
C THR A 36 19.73 -20.33 13.59
N GLU A 37 18.50 -19.90 13.86
CA GLU A 37 17.27 -20.64 13.59
C GLU A 37 16.31 -19.80 12.74
N PRO A 38 16.56 -19.69 11.42
CA PRO A 38 15.76 -18.83 10.54
C PRO A 38 14.26 -19.13 10.64
N GLY A 39 13.84 -20.38 10.82
CA GLY A 39 12.43 -20.75 10.97
C GLY A 39 11.72 -20.11 12.17
N VAL A 40 12.41 -19.89 13.29
CA VAL A 40 11.84 -19.25 14.49
C VAL A 40 11.77 -17.72 14.31
N PHE A 41 12.78 -17.14 13.67
CA PHE A 41 12.79 -15.71 13.35
C PHE A 41 11.68 -15.34 12.36
N TYR A 42 11.55 -16.10 11.26
CA TYR A 42 10.50 -15.88 10.26
C TYR A 42 9.11 -16.01 10.87
N SER A 43 8.87 -17.02 11.72
CA SER A 43 7.58 -17.17 12.42
C SER A 43 7.28 -16.03 13.40
N ARG A 44 8.29 -15.37 13.96
CA ARG A 44 8.13 -14.22 14.87
C ARG A 44 8.02 -12.87 14.18
N THR A 45 8.57 -12.75 12.97
CA THR A 45 8.61 -11.51 12.18
C THR A 45 7.81 -11.62 10.88
N GLU A 46 6.93 -12.62 10.78
CA GLU A 46 6.03 -12.80 9.66
C GLU A 46 5.05 -11.63 9.62
N ASN A 47 5.49 -10.55 8.95
CA ASN A 47 4.59 -9.47 8.58
C ASN A 47 3.74 -10.01 7.43
N SER A 48 2.59 -10.58 7.77
CA SER A 48 1.59 -10.96 6.79
C SER A 48 1.21 -9.75 5.95
N ARG A 49 0.77 -9.98 4.71
CA ARG A 49 0.23 -8.91 3.86
C ARG A 49 -0.89 -8.16 4.57
N TRP A 50 -1.68 -8.87 5.37
CA TRP A 50 -2.74 -8.31 6.21
C TRP A 50 -2.22 -7.22 7.14
N SER A 51 -1.03 -7.39 7.71
CA SER A 51 -0.37 -6.37 8.54
C SER A 51 -0.04 -5.10 7.74
N ILE A 52 0.41 -5.23 6.50
CA ILE A 52 0.67 -4.10 5.59
C ILE A 52 -0.63 -3.38 5.26
N TYR A 53 -1.70 -4.12 4.95
CA TYR A 53 -3.02 -3.56 4.67
C TYR A 53 -3.58 -2.79 5.85
N ARG A 54 -3.48 -3.32 7.08
CA ARG A 54 -3.87 -2.58 8.30
C ARG A 54 -3.07 -1.27 8.47
N ILE A 55 -1.79 -1.24 8.08
CA ILE A 55 -0.99 -0.01 8.12
C ILE A 55 -1.50 0.99 7.08
N LEU A 56 -1.80 0.54 5.86
CA LEU A 56 -2.35 1.38 4.80
C LEU A 56 -3.72 1.94 5.18
N GLU A 57 -4.63 1.13 5.71
CA GLU A 57 -5.94 1.57 6.20
C GLU A 57 -5.79 2.67 7.26
N LYS A 58 -4.91 2.47 8.25
CA LYS A 58 -4.65 3.46 9.29
C LYS A 58 -4.06 4.74 8.70
N ALA A 59 -3.09 4.62 7.79
CA ALA A 59 -2.49 5.78 7.13
C ALA A 59 -3.55 6.60 6.40
N VAL A 60 -4.42 5.96 5.63
CA VAL A 60 -5.54 6.62 4.93
C VAL A 60 -6.54 7.23 5.92
N GLY A 61 -6.85 6.52 7.00
CA GLY A 61 -7.71 7.01 8.07
C GLY A 61 -7.20 8.30 8.72
N LEU A 62 -5.87 8.46 8.84
CA LEU A 62 -5.27 9.71 9.34
C LEU A 62 -5.49 10.90 8.40
N TYR A 63 -5.71 10.66 7.11
CA TYR A 63 -6.07 11.69 6.13
C TYR A 63 -7.58 12.00 6.08
N GLY A 64 -8.38 11.36 6.94
CA GLY A 64 -9.82 11.62 7.07
C GLY A 64 -10.71 10.84 6.10
N PHE A 65 -10.19 9.81 5.43
CA PHE A 65 -10.96 8.93 4.56
C PHE A 65 -11.26 7.58 5.24
N GLU A 66 -12.24 6.86 4.71
CA GLU A 66 -12.55 5.51 5.18
C GLU A 66 -11.49 4.52 4.65
N GLY A 67 -10.52 4.21 5.52
CA GLY A 67 -9.27 3.54 5.12
C GLY A 67 -9.47 2.19 4.44
N LYS A 68 -10.44 1.40 4.90
CA LYS A 68 -10.73 0.08 4.36
C LYS A 68 -11.35 0.18 2.97
N ALA A 69 -12.40 0.99 2.78
CA ALA A 69 -12.95 1.22 1.44
C ALA A 69 -11.93 1.80 0.46
N CYS A 70 -11.08 2.73 0.89
CA CYS A 70 -10.05 3.28 0.01
C CYS A 70 -9.00 2.25 -0.39
N LEU A 71 -8.59 1.38 0.52
CA LEU A 71 -7.69 0.28 0.20
C LEU A 71 -8.35 -0.71 -0.76
N MET A 72 -9.60 -1.11 -0.52
CA MET A 72 -10.35 -2.00 -1.42
C MET A 72 -10.54 -1.40 -2.81
N LYS A 73 -10.86 -0.10 -2.90
CA LYS A 73 -10.93 0.63 -4.16
C LYS A 73 -9.61 0.58 -4.92
N SER A 74 -8.49 0.80 -4.22
CA SER A 74 -7.15 0.75 -4.81
C SER A 74 -6.80 -0.64 -5.34
N ILE A 75 -7.18 -1.70 -4.62
CA ILE A 75 -7.00 -3.10 -5.06
C ILE A 75 -7.84 -3.38 -6.30
N CYS A 76 -9.11 -2.96 -6.32
CA CYS A 76 -9.99 -3.11 -7.48
C CYS A 76 -9.41 -2.40 -8.71
N GLU A 77 -8.98 -1.15 -8.56
CA GLU A 77 -8.40 -0.36 -9.65
C GLU A 77 -7.12 -1.02 -10.20
N ALA A 78 -6.20 -1.44 -9.31
CA ALA A 78 -4.96 -2.13 -9.69
C ALA A 78 -5.19 -3.52 -10.34
N ALA A 79 -6.33 -4.15 -10.06
CA ALA A 79 -6.74 -5.40 -10.70
C ALA A 79 -7.44 -5.17 -12.05
N SER A 80 -8.14 -4.05 -12.22
CA SER A 80 -8.82 -3.69 -13.48
C SER A 80 -7.87 -3.28 -14.60
N ALA A 81 -6.73 -2.68 -14.24
CA ALA A 81 -5.69 -2.30 -15.20
C ALA A 81 -4.31 -2.50 -14.56
N PRO A 82 -3.43 -3.32 -15.17
CA PRO A 82 -2.06 -3.44 -14.69
C PRO A 82 -1.31 -2.12 -14.87
N PHE A 83 -0.35 -1.85 -13.98
CA PHE A 83 0.47 -0.64 -14.06
C PHE A 83 1.30 -0.60 -15.37
N ASP A 84 1.40 0.58 -15.98
CA ASP A 84 2.19 0.81 -17.20
C ASP A 84 3.68 0.52 -16.95
N ASP A 85 4.34 -0.13 -17.92
CA ASP A 85 5.77 -0.47 -17.90
C ASP A 85 6.66 0.76 -17.67
N LYS A 86 6.16 1.97 -17.97
CA LYS A 86 6.86 3.24 -17.72
C LYS A 86 7.18 3.49 -16.23
N LEU A 87 6.40 2.92 -15.31
CA LEU A 87 6.69 2.99 -13.87
C LEU A 87 7.86 2.07 -13.46
N GLY A 88 8.29 1.18 -14.36
CA GLY A 88 9.40 0.26 -14.14
C GLY A 88 9.21 -0.61 -12.89
N LEU A 89 10.25 -0.68 -12.06
CA LEU A 89 10.24 -1.47 -10.82
C LEU A 89 9.14 -1.01 -9.84
N LEU A 90 8.85 0.29 -9.79
CA LEU A 90 7.81 0.81 -8.91
C LEU A 90 6.43 0.27 -9.31
N GLY A 91 6.14 0.23 -10.61
CA GLY A 91 4.88 -0.33 -11.12
C GLY A 91 4.71 -1.80 -10.75
N GLN A 92 5.77 -2.60 -10.88
CA GLN A 92 5.75 -4.01 -10.48
C GLN A 92 5.57 -4.19 -8.97
N LEU A 93 6.23 -3.36 -8.16
CA LEU A 93 6.09 -3.42 -6.71
C LEU A 93 4.66 -3.05 -6.27
N LEU A 94 4.09 -2.00 -6.88
CA LEU A 94 2.70 -1.61 -6.66
C LEU A 94 1.73 -2.71 -7.12
N GLN A 95 1.99 -3.35 -8.26
CA GLN A 95 1.21 -4.49 -8.73
C GLN A 95 1.21 -5.63 -7.71
N VAL A 96 2.37 -5.98 -7.16
CA VAL A 96 2.48 -7.06 -6.16
C VAL A 96 1.78 -6.67 -4.85
N LEU A 97 1.95 -5.43 -4.41
CA LEU A 97 1.37 -4.91 -3.17
C LEU A 97 -0.16 -4.90 -3.20
N PHE A 98 -0.75 -4.41 -4.29
CA PHE A 98 -2.20 -4.29 -4.45
C PHE A 98 -2.86 -5.50 -5.09
N LYS A 99 -2.12 -6.61 -5.25
CA LYS A 99 -2.65 -7.90 -5.73
C LYS A 99 -2.65 -8.93 -4.61
N PRO A 100 -3.74 -9.09 -3.83
CA PRO A 100 -3.85 -10.06 -2.74
C PRO A 100 -3.56 -11.52 -3.16
N SER A 101 -3.69 -11.88 -4.44
CA SER A 101 -3.29 -13.20 -4.92
C SER A 101 -1.77 -13.41 -5.12
N SER A 102 -0.94 -12.37 -4.97
CA SER A 102 0.52 -12.43 -5.23
C SER A 102 1.35 -13.29 -4.27
N THR A 103 0.78 -13.66 -3.13
CA THR A 103 1.33 -14.49 -2.06
C THR A 103 0.21 -15.43 -1.59
N VAL A 104 0.61 -16.65 -1.23
CA VAL A 104 -0.28 -17.67 -0.69
C VAL A 104 -0.18 -17.59 0.83
N GLU A 105 -1.08 -16.83 1.44
CA GLU A 105 -1.18 -16.67 2.90
C GLU A 105 -2.53 -17.21 3.37
N GLU A 106 -2.54 -17.89 4.51
CA GLU A 106 -3.79 -18.23 5.19
C GLU A 106 -4.46 -16.94 5.68
N TYR A 107 -5.79 -16.89 5.63
CA TYR A 107 -6.55 -15.75 6.13
C TYR A 107 -6.46 -15.69 7.65
N GLU A 108 -5.90 -14.62 8.20
CA GLU A 108 -5.86 -14.41 9.66
C GLU A 108 -7.24 -14.05 10.20
N GLU A 109 -8.01 -13.25 9.45
CA GLU A 109 -9.30 -12.71 9.87
C GLU A 109 -10.36 -12.76 8.75
N TYR A 110 -11.65 -12.66 9.11
CA TYR A 110 -12.75 -12.62 8.13
C TYR A 110 -12.57 -11.46 7.13
N GLY A 111 -12.12 -10.30 7.62
CA GLY A 111 -11.94 -9.08 6.81
C GLY A 111 -10.92 -9.23 5.69
N ASP A 112 -9.97 -10.15 5.82
CA ASP A 112 -8.93 -10.38 4.81
C ASP A 112 -9.49 -10.94 3.51
N ARG A 113 -10.66 -11.61 3.58
CA ARG A 113 -11.38 -12.11 2.41
C ARG A 113 -11.95 -11.00 1.53
N GLU A 114 -12.27 -9.86 2.12
CA GLU A 114 -12.85 -8.73 1.40
C GLU A 114 -11.86 -8.12 0.40
N TYR A 115 -10.56 -8.12 0.73
CA TYR A 115 -9.52 -7.67 -0.21
C TYR A 115 -9.43 -8.56 -1.45
N ARG A 116 -9.54 -9.88 -1.31
CA ARG A 116 -9.58 -10.80 -2.46
C ARG A 116 -10.85 -10.63 -3.28
N ALA A 117 -11.97 -10.32 -2.63
CA ALA A 117 -13.20 -10.01 -3.34
C ALA A 117 -13.05 -8.72 -4.18
N ALA A 118 -12.39 -7.69 -3.63
CA ALA A 118 -12.08 -6.47 -4.37
C ALA A 118 -11.19 -6.72 -5.59
N GLU A 119 -10.18 -7.57 -5.45
CA GLU A 119 -9.32 -8.01 -6.56
C GLU A 119 -10.14 -8.67 -7.67
N HIS A 120 -10.95 -9.68 -7.34
CA HIS A 120 -11.79 -10.37 -8.32
C HIS A 120 -12.82 -9.47 -9.01
N LEU A 121 -13.37 -8.49 -8.29
CA LEU A 121 -14.27 -7.49 -8.89
C LEU A 121 -13.51 -6.63 -9.89
N GLY A 122 -12.28 -6.21 -9.58
CA GLY A 122 -11.43 -5.48 -10.51
C GLY A 122 -11.11 -6.29 -11.77
N GLU A 123 -10.76 -7.57 -11.62
CA GLU A 123 -10.47 -8.47 -12.75
C GLU A 123 -11.65 -8.67 -13.71
N GLN A 124 -12.89 -8.57 -13.22
CA GLN A 124 -14.11 -8.74 -14.03
C GLN A 124 -14.49 -7.47 -14.80
N VAL A 125 -13.90 -6.34 -14.45
CA VAL A 125 -14.27 -5.03 -14.98
C VAL A 125 -13.18 -4.54 -15.92
N SER A 126 -13.58 -3.99 -17.07
CA SER A 126 -12.66 -3.49 -18.09
C SER A 126 -12.13 -2.05 -17.88
N SER A 127 -12.69 -1.29 -16.92
CA SER A 127 -12.22 0.06 -16.56
C SER A 127 -12.32 0.34 -15.06
N GLY A 128 -11.35 1.10 -14.54
CA GLY A 128 -11.32 1.53 -13.13
C GLY A 128 -12.52 2.41 -12.70
N GLU A 129 -13.29 2.97 -13.65
CA GLU A 129 -14.50 3.73 -13.35
C GLU A 129 -15.55 2.89 -12.61
N SER A 130 -15.65 1.58 -12.89
CA SER A 130 -16.62 0.75 -12.15
C SER A 130 -16.17 0.49 -10.72
N CYS A 131 -14.88 0.55 -10.41
CA CYS A 131 -14.39 0.49 -9.03
C CYS A 131 -14.80 1.74 -8.23
N HIS A 132 -14.94 2.90 -8.88
CA HIS A 132 -15.46 4.10 -8.24
C HIS A 132 -16.93 3.93 -7.81
N ALA A 133 -17.73 3.27 -8.63
CA ALA A 133 -19.13 2.96 -8.32
C ALA A 133 -19.28 1.87 -7.23
N LEU A 134 -18.33 0.92 -7.16
CA LEU A 134 -18.31 -0.13 -6.14
C LEU A 134 -17.90 0.38 -4.76
N TYR A 135 -17.06 1.41 -4.69
CA TYR A 135 -16.54 1.97 -3.44
C TYR A 135 -16.77 3.49 -3.35
N PRO A 136 -18.04 3.95 -3.27
CA PRO A 136 -18.39 5.37 -3.25
C PRO A 136 -17.94 6.07 -1.95
N GLU A 137 -17.73 5.31 -0.87
CA GLU A 137 -17.26 5.78 0.43
C GLU A 137 -15.86 6.42 0.36
N CYS A 138 -15.11 6.07 -0.69
CA CYS A 138 -13.76 6.56 -0.91
C CYS A 138 -13.65 7.41 -2.18
N PRO A 139 -13.49 8.74 -2.08
CA PRO A 139 -13.43 9.61 -3.25
C PRO A 139 -12.10 9.47 -4.03
N ARG A 140 -10.99 9.19 -3.35
CA ARG A 140 -9.62 9.12 -3.91
C ARG A 140 -8.95 7.81 -3.52
N SER A 141 -8.43 7.06 -4.48
CA SER A 141 -7.70 5.83 -4.16
C SER A 141 -6.27 6.12 -3.69
N LEU A 142 -5.60 5.14 -3.11
CA LEU A 142 -4.18 5.22 -2.78
C LEU A 142 -3.31 5.36 -4.02
N LEU A 143 -3.79 4.88 -5.17
CA LEU A 143 -3.07 4.95 -6.44
C LEU A 143 -2.99 6.37 -6.97
N ASP A 144 -3.96 7.23 -6.64
CA ASP A 144 -3.98 8.65 -7.00
C ASP A 144 -2.77 9.42 -6.49
N VAL A 145 -2.14 8.96 -5.40
CA VAL A 145 -0.90 9.56 -4.87
C VAL A 145 0.28 9.37 -5.83
N PHE A 146 0.28 8.27 -6.59
CA PHE A 146 1.37 7.88 -7.48
C PHE A 146 1.07 8.22 -8.94
N SER A 147 -0.21 8.31 -9.33
CA SER A 147 -0.65 8.55 -10.70
C SER A 147 -0.68 10.02 -11.11
N THR A 148 -0.67 10.98 -10.17
CA THR A 148 -0.73 12.43 -10.48
C THR A 148 0.48 13.01 -11.23
N VAL A 149 1.50 12.21 -11.52
CA VAL A 149 2.63 12.63 -12.38
C VAL A 149 2.37 12.32 -13.86
N ILE A 150 1.27 11.62 -14.19
CA ILE A 150 0.87 11.34 -15.58
C ILE A 150 -0.60 11.71 -15.76
N SER A 151 -0.86 13.00 -15.93
CA SER A 151 -2.02 13.53 -16.63
C SER A 151 -1.59 14.54 -17.66
#